data_AF-A0A8S9RXW9-F1
#
_entry.id   AF-A0A8S9RXW9-F1
#
_cell.length_a   1.000
_cell.length_b   1.000
_cell.length_c   1.000
_cell.angle_alpha   90.00
_cell.angle_beta   90.00
_cell.angle_gamma   90.00
#
_symmetry.space_group_name_H-M   'P 1'
#
loop_
_entity.id
_entity.type
_entity.pdbx_description
1 polymer ?
#
loop_
_entity_poly.entity_id
_entity_poly.type
_entity_poly.pdbx_seq_one_letter_code
_entity_poly.pdbx_strand_id
1 'polypeptide(L)'
;MSENSTVARICNTAPSECGAKSITLCQEDFKSLSEGAKLFDKGTQEEIEKLKTATEDTPDKASRADAAEYAVEGELRRCQVRYLNKAQRKQLRGLLQRLRR
;
A
#
# COMPACT_ATOMS: atom_id res chain seq x y z
N MET A 1 39.09 -11.32 -11.65
CA MET A 1 38.97 -9.85 -11.56
C MET A 1 38.37 -9.38 -12.87
N SER A 2 37.12 -8.90 -12.87
CA SER A 2 36.44 -8.41 -14.07
C SER A 2 36.82 -6.95 -14.33
N GLU A 3 37.14 -6.62 -15.57
CA GLU A 3 37.20 -5.23 -16.02
C GLU A 3 36.13 -5.04 -17.10
N ASN A 4 34.94 -4.65 -16.66
CA ASN A 4 33.93 -4.06 -17.53
C ASN A 4 34.41 -2.65 -17.91
N SER A 5 35.25 -2.54 -18.94
CA SER A 5 35.63 -1.25 -19.51
C SER A 5 34.69 -0.94 -20.68
N THR A 6 33.61 -0.22 -20.38
CA THR A 6 32.70 0.35 -21.37
C THR A 6 33.44 1.45 -22.11
N VAL A 7 34.28 1.06 -23.07
CA VAL A 7 35.01 2.00 -23.92
C VAL A 7 34.02 2.64 -24.87
N ALA A 8 33.63 3.89 -24.57
CA ALA A 8 32.95 4.76 -25.51
C ALA A 8 33.83 4.87 -26.77
N ARG A 9 33.40 4.28 -27.89
CA ARG A 9 34.11 4.41 -29.17
C ARG A 9 33.91 5.81 -29.68
N ILE A 10 34.94 6.64 -29.54
CA ILE A 10 34.99 7.96 -30.16
C ILE A 10 35.03 7.75 -31.68
N CYS A 11 33.92 8.08 -32.36
CA CYS A 11 33.82 8.05 -33.81
C CYS A 11 34.77 9.12 -34.39
N ASN A 12 35.95 8.72 -34.89
CA ASN A 12 36.96 9.61 -35.46
C ASN A 12 36.48 10.22 -36.78
N THR A 13 35.87 11.42 -36.71
CA THR A 13 35.68 12.30 -37.86
C THR A 13 36.49 13.57 -37.60
N ALA A 14 37.32 13.99 -38.56
CA ALA A 14 38.35 15.01 -38.36
C ALA A 14 37.80 16.31 -37.73
N PRO A 15 38.45 16.85 -36.67
CA PRO A 15 37.95 18.04 -35.97
C PRO A 15 38.25 19.31 -36.79
N SER A 16 37.20 20.04 -37.16
CA SER A 16 37.30 21.43 -37.63
C SER A 16 37.46 22.35 -36.42
N GLU A 17 38.42 23.28 -36.49
CA GLU A 17 38.85 24.20 -35.44
C GLU A 17 37.70 24.98 -34.79
N CYS A 18 37.20 24.52 -33.64
CA CYS A 18 36.41 25.32 -32.72
C CYS A 18 36.63 24.79 -31.30
N GLY A 19 37.01 25.65 -30.36
CA GLY A 19 37.42 25.33 -28.99
C GLY A 19 36.32 24.80 -28.05
N ALA A 20 35.31 24.10 -28.58
CA ALA A 20 34.31 23.38 -27.80
C ALA A 20 34.61 21.89 -27.86
N LYS A 21 34.81 21.25 -26.70
CA LYS A 21 34.87 19.79 -26.59
C LYS A 21 33.47 19.24 -26.91
N SER A 22 33.17 18.95 -28.17
CA SER A 22 31.90 18.35 -28.58
C SER A 22 31.93 16.85 -28.28
N ILE A 23 31.02 16.38 -27.42
CA ILE A 23 30.76 14.95 -27.23
C ILE A 23 29.78 14.53 -28.32
N THR A 24 30.26 13.92 -29.39
CA THR A 24 29.42 13.32 -30.43
C THR A 24 29.15 11.86 -30.06
N LEU A 25 27.90 11.55 -29.70
CA LEU A 25 27.45 10.18 -29.55
C LEU A 25 27.20 9.56 -30.94
N CYS A 26 27.61 8.31 -31.13
CA CYS A 26 27.36 7.62 -32.38
C CYS A 26 25.86 7.22 -32.44
N GLN A 27 25.29 7.13 -33.65
CA GLN A 27 23.84 6.95 -33.84
C GLN A 27 23.30 5.66 -33.19
N GLU A 28 24.15 4.63 -33.10
CA GLU A 28 23.87 3.35 -32.45
C GLU A 28 23.71 3.48 -30.93
N ASP A 29 24.53 4.33 -30.30
CA ASP A 29 24.46 4.60 -28.86
C ASP A 29 23.15 5.32 -28.52
N PHE A 30 22.75 6.28 -29.35
CA PHE A 30 21.49 7.00 -29.17
C PHE A 30 20.28 6.09 -29.33
N LYS A 31 20.29 5.18 -30.31
CA LYS A 31 19.23 4.18 -30.50
C LYS A 31 19.13 3.24 -29.30
N SER A 32 20.26 2.70 -28.84
CA SER A 32 20.31 1.79 -27.69
C SER A 32 19.79 2.43 -26.41
N LEU A 33 20.16 3.69 -26.14
CA LEU A 33 19.63 4.45 -25.01
C LEU A 33 18.12 4.68 -25.12
N SER A 34 17.63 5.00 -26.32
CA SER A 34 16.20 5.24 -26.55
C SER A 34 15.34 3.98 -26.40
N GLU A 35 15.88 2.81 -26.74
CA GLU A 35 15.22 1.51 -26.55
C GLU A 35 15.21 1.09 -25.08
N GLY A 36 16.34 1.30 -24.38
CA GLY A 36 16.43 1.08 -22.94
C GLY A 36 15.42 1.92 -22.16
N ALA A 37 15.25 3.19 -22.51
CA ALA A 37 14.25 4.07 -21.89
C ALA A 37 12.81 3.54 -22.09
N LYS A 38 12.45 3.11 -23.30
CA LYS A 38 11.12 2.54 -23.61
C LYS A 38 10.84 1.24 -22.86
N LEU A 39 11.86 0.42 -22.61
CA LEU A 39 11.73 -0.81 -21.82
C LEU A 39 11.52 -0.51 -20.33
N PHE A 40 12.21 0.51 -19.82
CA PHE A 40 12.07 0.96 -18.43
C PHE A 40 10.68 1.53 -18.14
N ASP A 41 10.13 2.34 -19.05
CA ASP A 41 8.78 2.90 -18.94
C ASP A 41 7.70 1.82 -18.96
N LYS A 42 7.88 0.77 -19.78
CA LYS A 42 6.95 -0.37 -19.84
C LYS A 42 6.98 -1.20 -18.56
N GLY A 43 8.17 -1.50 -18.05
CA GLY A 43 8.32 -2.29 -16.81
C GLY A 43 7.74 -1.58 -15.59
N THR A 44 7.95 -0.27 -15.49
CA THR A 44 7.42 0.54 -14.38
C THR A 44 5.90 0.68 -14.43
N GLN A 45 5.30 0.83 -15.62
CA GLN A 45 3.83 0.82 -15.75
C GLN A 45 3.20 -0.52 -15.33
N GLU A 46 3.79 -1.64 -15.75
CA GLU A 46 3.28 -2.97 -15.42
C GLU A 46 3.39 -3.28 -13.91
N GLU A 47 4.45 -2.79 -13.25
CA GLU A 47 4.65 -2.95 -11.80
C GLU A 47 3.69 -2.06 -10.99
N ILE A 48 3.43 -0.83 -11.45
CA ILE A 48 2.42 0.06 -10.85
C ILE A 48 1.01 -0.55 -10.97
N GLU A 49 0.67 -1.16 -12.11
CA GLU A 49 -0.64 -1.80 -12.32
C GLU A 49 -0.83 -3.03 -11.42
N LYS A 50 0.21 -3.84 -11.21
CA LYS A 50 0.22 -4.96 -10.25
C LYS A 50 0.05 -4.49 -8.81
N LEU A 51 0.68 -3.38 -8.42
CA LEU A 51 0.53 -2.83 -7.06
C LEU A 51 -0.87 -2.22 -6.82
N LYS A 52 -1.46 -1.61 -7.85
CA LYS A 52 -2.80 -1.02 -7.78
C LYS A 52 -3.87 -2.10 -7.59
N THR A 53 -3.80 -3.19 -8.36
CA THR A 53 -4.73 -4.32 -8.25
C THR A 53 -4.62 -5.05 -6.90
N ALA A 54 -3.41 -5.19 -6.34
CA ALA A 54 -3.22 -5.76 -5.01
C ALA A 54 -3.82 -4.91 -3.87
N THR A 55 -4.01 -3.60 -4.09
CA THR A 55 -4.52 -2.68 -3.08
C THR A 55 -6.06 -2.65 -3.04
N GLU A 56 -6.74 -2.92 -4.16
CA GLU A 56 -8.22 -2.88 -4.24
C GLU A 56 -8.93 -4.09 -3.60
N ASP A 57 -8.27 -5.24 -3.43
CA ASP A 57 -8.88 -6.48 -2.89
C ASP A 57 -8.85 -6.60 -1.36
N THR A 58 -8.24 -5.63 -0.66
CA THR A 58 -8.05 -5.68 0.81
C THR A 58 -9.00 -4.83 1.68
N PRO A 59 -9.63 -3.72 1.23
CA PRO A 59 -10.45 -2.89 2.12
C PRO A 59 -11.73 -3.61 2.57
N ASP A 60 -12.25 -4.51 1.74
CA ASP A 60 -13.56 -5.14 1.97
C ASP A 60 -13.57 -6.14 3.14
N LYS A 61 -12.40 -6.66 3.52
CA LYS A 61 -12.24 -7.57 4.67
C LYS A 61 -12.04 -6.81 5.98
N ALA A 62 -11.30 -5.70 5.95
CA ALA A 62 -11.07 -4.86 7.12
C ALA A 62 -12.36 -4.17 7.58
N SER A 63 -13.13 -3.61 6.65
CA SER A 63 -14.39 -2.92 6.99
C SER A 63 -15.47 -3.85 7.54
N ARG A 64 -15.47 -5.15 7.17
CA ARG A 64 -16.40 -6.15 7.70
C ARG A 64 -16.01 -6.64 9.10
N ALA A 65 -14.70 -6.68 9.39
CA ALA A 65 -14.21 -7.06 10.72
C ALA A 65 -14.60 -6.03 11.79
N ASP A 66 -14.39 -4.73 11.50
CA ASP A 66 -14.74 -3.65 12.43
C ASP A 66 -16.26 -3.57 12.71
N ALA A 67 -17.08 -3.79 11.68
CA ALA A 67 -18.54 -3.81 11.83
C ALA A 67 -19.03 -4.98 12.71
N ALA A 68 -18.40 -6.15 12.59
CA ALA A 68 -18.73 -7.31 13.40
C ALA A 68 -18.33 -7.12 14.87
N GLU A 69 -17.15 -6.54 15.13
CA GLU A 69 -16.68 -6.26 16.49
C GLU A 69 -17.60 -5.26 17.21
N TYR A 70 -18.00 -4.18 16.53
CA TYR A 70 -18.93 -3.19 17.09
C TYR A 70 -20.32 -3.79 17.39
N ALA A 71 -20.81 -4.68 16.52
CA ALA A 71 -22.09 -5.36 16.73
C ALA A 71 -22.06 -6.27 17.98
N VAL A 72 -20.99 -7.04 18.15
CA VAL A 72 -20.78 -7.93 19.30
C VAL A 72 -20.63 -7.11 20.59
N GLU A 73 -19.87 -6.03 20.58
CA GLU A 73 -19.72 -5.16 21.74
C GLU A 73 -21.06 -4.54 22.17
N GLY A 74 -21.88 -4.12 21.22
CA GLY A 74 -23.23 -3.63 21.47
C GLY A 74 -24.14 -4.67 22.14
N GLU A 75 -24.05 -5.94 21.73
CA GLU A 75 -24.81 -7.03 22.34
C GLU A 75 -24.35 -7.36 23.76
N LEU A 76 -23.04 -7.39 24.00
CA LEU A 76 -22.46 -7.61 25.33
C LEU A 76 -22.91 -6.53 26.31
N ARG A 77 -22.84 -5.25 25.91
CA ARG A 77 -23.32 -4.12 26.72
C ARG A 77 -24.81 -4.26 27.03
N ARG A 78 -25.66 -4.59 26.04
CA ARG A 78 -27.10 -4.86 26.24
C ARG A 78 -27.35 -6.03 27.19
N CYS A 79 -26.51 -7.07 27.15
CA CYS A 79 -26.63 -8.22 28.03
C CYS A 79 -26.30 -7.84 29.49
N GLN A 80 -25.21 -7.10 29.69
CA GLN A 80 -24.77 -6.65 31.01
C GLN A 80 -25.82 -5.76 31.70
N VAL A 81 -26.42 -4.81 30.98
CA VAL A 81 -27.52 -3.98 31.50
C VAL A 81 -28.71 -4.83 31.95
N ARG A 82 -29.09 -5.84 31.16
CA ARG A 82 -30.20 -6.76 31.52
C ARG A 82 -29.89 -7.54 32.80
N TYR A 83 -28.66 -8.01 32.98
CA TYR A 83 -28.25 -8.70 34.21
C TYR A 83 -28.32 -7.80 35.44
N LEU A 84 -27.77 -6.58 35.35
CA LEU A 84 -27.82 -5.61 36.44
C LEU A 84 -29.25 -5.22 36.80
N ASN A 85 -30.11 -4.98 35.81
CA ASN A 85 -31.52 -4.64 36.05
C ASN A 85 -32.28 -5.81 36.72
N LYS A 86 -32.03 -7.05 36.29
CA LYS A 86 -32.59 -8.25 36.95
C LYS A 86 -32.13 -8.37 38.41
N ALA A 87 -30.85 -8.14 38.68
CA ALA A 87 -30.30 -8.18 40.03
C ALA A 87 -30.94 -7.11 40.94
N GLN A 88 -31.03 -5.87 40.47
CA GLN A 88 -31.69 -4.78 41.20
C GLN A 88 -33.18 -5.08 41.47
N ARG A 89 -33.92 -5.59 40.48
CA ARG A 89 -35.33 -5.99 40.66
C ARG A 89 -35.49 -7.13 41.67
N LYS A 90 -34.52 -8.04 41.78
CA LYS A 90 -34.54 -9.13 42.76
C LYS A 90 -34.30 -8.58 44.18
N GLN A 91 -33.31 -7.68 44.33
CA GLN A 91 -33.04 -7.00 45.59
C GLN A 91 -34.24 -6.19 46.08
N LEU A 92 -34.82 -5.36 45.19
CA LEU A 92 -35.99 -4.55 45.52
C LEU A 92 -37.20 -5.41 45.93
N ARG A 93 -37.45 -6.52 45.23
CA ARG A 93 -38.50 -7.47 45.61
C ARG A 93 -38.26 -8.08 46.99
N GLY A 94 -37.03 -8.47 47.30
CA GLY A 94 -36.67 -8.98 48.62
C GLY A 94 -36.89 -7.94 49.72
N LEU A 95 -36.52 -6.68 49.47
CA LEU A 95 -36.70 -5.59 50.42
C LEU A 95 -38.19 -5.29 50.69
N LEU A 96 -39.01 -5.23 49.63
CA LEU A 96 -40.47 -5.03 49.76
C LEU A 96 -41.16 -6.17 50.51
N GLN A 97 -40.69 -7.41 50.36
CA GLN A 97 -41.22 -8.55 51.12
C GLN A 97 -40.87 -8.48 52.61
N ARG A 98 -39.70 -7.93 52.96
CA ARG A 98 -39.29 -7.74 54.36
C ARG A 98 -40.09 -6.63 55.04
N LEU A 99 -40.41 -5.55 54.33
CA LEU A 99 -41.21 -4.44 54.85
C LEU A 99 -42.69 -4.79 55.06
N ARG A 100 -43.18 -5.87 54.47
CA ARG A 100 -44.57 -6.36 54.62
C ARG A 100 -44.74 -7.43 55.71
N ARG A 101 -43.66 -7.83 56.38
CA ARG A 101 -43.69 -8.74 57.53
C ARG A 101 -43.52 -7.95 58.81
#